data_AF-A0AAW4YB76-F1
#
_entry.id   AF-A0AAW4YB76-F1
#
_cell.length_a   1.000
_cell.length_b   1.000
_cell.length_c   1.000
_cell.angle_alpha   90.00
_cell.angle_beta   90.00
_cell.angle_gamma   90.00
#
_symmetry.space_group_name_H-M   'P 1'
#
loop_
_entity.id
_entity.type
_entity.pdbx_description
1 polymer ?
#
loop_
_entity_poly.entity_id
_entity_poly.type
_entity_poly.pdbx_seq_one_letter_code
_entity_poly.pdbx_strand_id
1 'polypeptide(L)' 'MTEQPSYYSIITANVRYDNRLTDSEKLLFAEITSLSNKYGYCTASNGYFATLYSVVKETIS' A
#
# COMPACT_ATOMS: atom_id res chain seq x y z
N MET A 1 15.66 -6.02 5.57
CA MET A 1 15.46 -4.66 6.12
C MET A 1 14.08 -4.23 5.70
N THR A 2 13.17 -4.05 6.65
CA THR A 2 11.84 -3.50 6.39
C THR A 2 12.05 -2.03 6.04
N GLU A 3 12.07 -1.71 4.74
CA GLU A 3 11.94 -0.32 4.32
C GLU A 3 10.56 0.15 4.82
N GLN A 4 10.55 1.06 5.78
CA GLN A 4 9.38 1.87 6.13
C GLN A 4 9.58 3.22 5.45
N PRO A 5 9.23 3.33 4.16
CA PRO A 5 9.42 4.58 3.44
C PRO A 5 8.43 5.63 3.97
N SER A 6 8.97 6.76 4.41
CA SER A 6 8.24 7.97 4.81
C SER A 6 7.51 7.87 6.17
N TYR A 7 7.56 8.95 6.96
CA TYR A 7 6.89 9.04 8.28
C TYR A 7 5.35 9.10 8.17
N TYR A 8 4.81 9.34 6.97
CA TYR A 8 3.38 9.44 6.68
C TYR A 8 3.12 9.04 5.22
N SER A 9 1.90 8.59 4.94
CA SER A 9 1.43 8.27 3.59
C SER A 9 0.30 9.22 3.19
N ILE A 10 0.19 9.53 1.90
CA ILE A 10 -0.85 10.43 1.36
C ILE A 10 -1.88 9.58 0.62
N ILE A 11 -3.16 9.77 0.95
CA ILE A 11 -4.28 9.22 0.18
C ILE A 11 -4.99 10.38 -0.51
N THR A 12 -5.11 10.31 -1.83
CA THR A 12 -5.80 11.33 -2.63
C THR A 12 -7.32 11.28 -2.39
N ALA A 13 -8.00 12.42 -2.56
CA ALA A 13 -9.44 12.52 -2.28
C ALA A 13 -10.27 11.51 -3.08
N ASN A 14 -9.90 11.25 -4.33
CA ASN A 14 -10.58 10.27 -5.17
C ASN A 14 -10.49 8.84 -4.61
N VAL A 15 -9.37 8.46 -3.98
CA VAL A 15 -9.22 7.14 -3.34
C VAL A 15 -9.92 7.11 -1.98
N ARG A 16 -9.77 8.18 -1.20
CA ARG A 16 -10.37 8.29 0.14
C ARG A 16 -11.89 8.14 0.12
N TYR A 17 -12.55 8.81 -0.83
CA TYR A 17 -14.01 8.84 -0.95
C TYR A 17 -14.57 7.84 -1.98
N ASP A 18 -13.75 6.96 -2.56
CA ASP A 18 -14.27 5.87 -3.41
C ASP A 18 -14.99 4.84 -2.55
N ASN A 19 -16.28 4.64 -2.81
CA ASN A 19 -17.13 3.67 -2.11
C ASN A 19 -16.96 2.24 -2.64
N ARG A 20 -16.24 2.05 -3.75
CA ARG A 20 -15.93 0.72 -4.29
C ARG A 20 -14.71 0.11 -3.61
N LEU A 21 -13.90 0.92 -2.93
CA LEU A 21 -12.69 0.50 -2.23
C LEU A 21 -12.99 0.30 -0.74
N THR A 22 -12.56 -0.86 -0.24
CA THR A 22 -12.44 -1.16 1.18
C THR A 22 -11.36 -0.29 1.84
N ASP A 23 -11.40 -0.19 3.16
CA ASP A 23 -10.38 0.54 3.91
C ASP A 23 -8.98 -0.06 3.73
N SER A 24 -8.89 -1.40 3.61
CA SER A 24 -7.63 -2.10 3.34
C SER A 24 -7.05 -1.75 1.96
N GLU A 25 -7.89 -1.65 0.92
CA GLU A 25 -7.42 -1.23 -0.42
C GLU A 25 -6.90 0.21 -0.41
N LYS A 26 -7.52 1.10 0.36
CA LYS A 26 -7.06 2.49 0.53
C LYS A 26 -5.71 2.55 1.25
N LEU A 27 -5.50 1.71 2.26
CA LEU A 27 -4.21 1.58 2.95
C LEU A 27 -3.14 0.98 2.05
N LEU A 28 -3.48 -0.06 1.28
CA LEU A 28 -2.56 -0.68 0.31
C LEU A 28 -2.11 0.34 -0.75
N PHE A 29 -3.04 1.15 -1.26
CA PHE A 29 -2.71 2.25 -2.18
C PHE A 29 -1.71 3.23 -1.53
N ALA A 30 -1.96 3.64 -0.28
CA ALA A 30 -1.08 4.54 0.45
C ALA A 30 0.34 3.96 0.55
N GLU A 31 0.46 2.67 0.86
CA GLU A 31 1.74 1.99 0.99
C GLU A 31 2.48 1.89 -0.34
N ILE A 32 1.79 1.52 -1.42
CA ILE A 32 2.35 1.48 -2.78
C ILE A 32 2.90 2.85 -3.17
N THR A 33 2.16 3.93 -2.90
CA THR A 33 2.61 5.29 -3.22
C THR A 33 3.83 5.71 -2.40
N SER A 34 3.87 5.37 -1.10
CA SER A 34 5.01 5.64 -0.22
C SER A 34 6.27 4.90 -0.66
N LEU A 35 6.15 3.62 -1.04
CA LEU A 35 7.24 2.82 -1.60
C LEU A 35 7.70 3.34 -2.97
N SER A 36 6.80 3.92 -3.74
CA SER A 36 7.10 4.49 -5.06
C SER A 36 7.85 5.82 -5.00
N ASN A 37 7.90 6.49 -3.84
CA ASN A 37 8.48 7.83 -3.70
C ASN A 37 9.97 7.88 -4.08
N LYS A 38 10.73 6.82 -3.81
CA LYS A 38 12.19 6.79 -4.03
C LYS A 38 12.60 6.68 -5.51
N TYR A 39 11.83 5.93 -6.31
CA TYR A 39 12.21 5.58 -7.69
C TYR A 39 11.11 5.85 -8.73
N GLY A 40 9.95 6.34 -8.32
CA GLY A 40 8.77 6.54 -9.18
C GLY A 40 7.96 5.27 -9.43
N TYR A 41 8.33 4.14 -8.82
CA TYR A 41 7.63 2.86 -8.91
C TYR A 41 7.83 2.02 -7.65
N CYS A 42 6.86 1.16 -7.35
CA CYS A 42 6.92 0.21 -6.24
C CYS A 42 7.54 -1.10 -6.71
N THR A 43 8.53 -1.61 -5.96
CA THR A 43 9.17 -2.92 -6.18
C THR A 43 8.70 -3.99 -5.19
N ALA A 44 7.80 -3.64 -4.27
CA ALA A 44 7.26 -4.58 -3.30
C ALA A 44 6.35 -5.61 -3.97
N SER A 45 6.48 -6.87 -3.55
CA SER A 45 5.65 -7.97 -4.05
C SER A 45 4.39 -8.15 -3.20
N ASN A 46 3.39 -8.88 -3.70
CA ASN A 46 2.22 -9.26 -2.89
C ASN A 46 2.63 -10.00 -1.60
N GLY A 47 3.74 -10.75 -1.62
CA GLY A 47 4.29 -11.42 -0.42
C GLY A 47 4.83 -10.44 0.63
N TYR A 48 5.39 -9.30 0.19
CA TYR A 48 5.80 -8.23 1.09
C TYR A 48 4.59 -7.63 1.82
N PHE A 49 3.54 -7.24 1.08
CA PHE A 49 2.33 -6.67 1.68
C PHE A 49 1.56 -7.67 2.55
N ALA A 50 1.51 -8.95 2.13
CA ALA A 50 0.91 -10.02 2.92
C ALA A 50 1.61 -10.15 4.29
N THR A 51 2.95 -10.10 4.30
CA THR A 51 3.73 -10.12 5.54
C THR A 51 3.51 -8.85 6.37
N LEU A 52 3.48 -7.68 5.73
CA LEU A 52 3.27 -6.38 6.38
C LEU A 52 1.93 -6.30 7.11
N TYR A 53 0.86 -6.77 6.46
CA TYR A 53 -0.49 -6.76 7.01
C TYR A 53 -0.87 -8.04 7.77
N SER A 54 0.05 -9.01 7.87
CA SER A 54 -0.20 -10.32 8.50
C SER A 54 -1.42 -11.05 7.92
N VAL A 55 -1.53 -11.05 6.58
CA VAL A 55 -2.59 -11.72 5.82
C VAL A 55 -1.98 -12.74 4.84
N VAL A 56 -2.83 -13.57 4.23
CA VAL A 56 -2.40 -14.47 3.16
C VAL A 56 -2.23 -13.71 1.84
N LYS A 57 -1.40 -14.23 0.93
CA LYS A 57 -1.05 -13.54 -0.33
C LYS A 57 -2.27 -13.33 -1.23
N GLU A 58 -3.24 -14.22 -1.16
CA GLU A 58 -4.50 -14.20 -1.89
C GLU A 58 -5.35 -12.99 -1.50
N THR A 59 -5.27 -12.51 -0.26
CA THR A 59 -5.97 -11.30 0.19
C THR A 59 -5.43 -10.04 -0.49
N ILE A 60 -4.17 -10.05 -0.92
CA ILE A 60 -3.52 -8.92 -1.61
C ILE A 60 -3.76 -8.98 -3.14
N SER A 61 -4.11 -10.16 -3.67
CA SER A 61 -4.08 -10.44 -5.12
C SER A 61 -5.40 -10.16 -5.83
#